data_AF-A0A9E0YAX4-F1
#
_entry.id   AF-A0A9E0YAX4-F1
#
_cell.length_a   1.000
_cell.length_b   1.000
_cell.length_c   1.000
_cell.angle_alpha   90.00
_cell.angle_beta   90.00
_cell.angle_gamma   90.00
#
_symmetry.space_group_name_H-M   'P 1'
#
loop_
_entity.id
_entity.type
_entity.pdbx_description
1 polymer ?
#
loop_
_entity_poly.entity_id
_entity_poly.type
_entity_poly.pdbx_seq_one_letter_code
_entity_poly.pdbx_strand_id
1 'polypeptide(L)'
;MANESDGSSVSLFKQLEVTRFDRALAATETLAQNRSLLTTMELERLNGILNGKPIEKENAPSLWRDSPVTLSLPSGRTETLSILRDPKLTAREHLHEATELAENGHAVDAAVSVYVKLVLSHVFKDANRRTAVLAAHYFLARYGAPLSGLALHEIGLGDLREPGQIDALKDTISQMAKFAAKRKKADPT
;
A
#
# COMPACT_ATOMS: atom_id res chain seq x y z
N MET A 1 -19.52 -15.86 -41.33
CA MET A 1 -18.30 -15.15 -40.89
C MET A 1 -18.51 -14.79 -39.44
N ALA A 2 -17.82 -15.48 -38.54
CA ALA A 2 -17.92 -15.23 -37.11
C ALA A 2 -17.18 -13.92 -36.82
N ASN A 3 -17.89 -12.96 -36.21
CA ASN A 3 -17.28 -11.76 -35.66
C ASN A 3 -16.57 -12.21 -34.38
N GLU A 4 -15.24 -12.38 -34.46
CA GLU A 4 -14.41 -12.49 -33.28
C GLU A 4 -14.53 -11.18 -32.51
N SER A 5 -15.28 -11.23 -31.41
CA SER A 5 -15.36 -10.13 -30.45
C SER A 5 -13.98 -9.98 -29.80
N ASP A 6 -13.24 -9.01 -30.31
CA ASP A 6 -11.90 -8.66 -29.85
C ASP A 6 -11.89 -8.46 -28.33
N GLY A 7 -10.98 -9.17 -27.67
CA GLY A 7 -10.93 -9.34 -26.23
C GLY A 7 -10.59 -8.03 -25.52
N SER A 8 -11.60 -7.46 -24.85
CA SER A 8 -11.48 -6.51 -23.74
C SER A 8 -10.42 -5.41 -23.91
N SER A 9 -10.79 -4.31 -24.56
CA SER A 9 -10.00 -3.08 -24.52
C SER A 9 -10.00 -2.51 -23.09
N VAL A 10 -9.04 -2.94 -22.27
CA VAL A 10 -8.75 -2.33 -20.98
C VAL A 10 -8.50 -0.85 -21.22
N SER A 11 -9.29 0.04 -20.61
CA SER A 11 -9.19 1.48 -20.86
C SER A 11 -7.75 1.98 -20.64
N LEU A 12 -7.30 2.91 -21.47
CA LEU A 12 -5.96 3.52 -21.35
C LEU A 12 -5.68 4.05 -19.94
N PHE A 13 -6.72 4.51 -19.26
CA PHE A 13 -6.65 4.93 -17.87
C PHE A 13 -6.24 3.78 -16.95
N LYS A 14 -6.91 2.62 -17.06
CA LYS A 14 -6.60 1.44 -16.25
C LYS A 14 -5.21 0.88 -16.58
N GLN A 15 -4.79 0.91 -17.84
CA GLN A 15 -3.42 0.55 -18.23
C GLN A 15 -2.39 1.47 -17.56
N LEU A 16 -2.64 2.78 -17.57
CA LEU A 16 -1.77 3.76 -16.94
C LEU A 16 -1.68 3.58 -15.41
N GLU A 17 -2.79 3.25 -14.75
CA GLU A 17 -2.79 2.96 -13.31
C GLU A 17 -1.95 1.73 -12.97
N VAL A 18 -2.05 0.66 -13.75
CA VAL A 18 -1.24 -0.55 -13.58
C VAL A 18 0.24 -0.22 -13.77
N THR A 19 0.61 0.47 -14.85
CA THR A 19 2.01 0.86 -15.10
C THR A 19 2.59 1.74 -13.98
N ARG A 20 1.79 2.67 -13.43
CA ARG A 20 2.21 3.50 -12.30
C ARG A 20 2.40 2.68 -11.03
N PHE A 21 1.50 1.72 -10.78
CA PHE A 21 1.63 0.82 -9.65
C PHE A 21 2.89 -0.04 -9.76
N ASP A 22 3.15 -0.64 -10.92
CA ASP A 22 4.36 -1.46 -11.16
C ASP A 22 5.64 -0.64 -10.94
N ARG A 23 5.68 0.60 -11.43
CA ARG A 23 6.81 1.51 -11.21
C ARG A 23 7.01 1.83 -9.73
N ALA A 24 5.93 2.08 -9.00
CA ALA A 24 5.99 2.37 -7.57
C ALA A 24 6.42 1.12 -6.77
N LEU A 25 5.99 -0.07 -7.20
CA LEU A 25 6.42 -1.34 -6.63
C LEU A 25 7.92 -1.56 -6.82
N ALA A 26 8.45 -1.39 -8.02
CA ALA A 26 9.89 -1.50 -8.29
C ALA A 26 10.73 -0.51 -7.46
N ALA A 27 10.22 0.72 -7.27
CA ALA A 27 10.87 1.70 -6.39
C ALA A 27 10.86 1.25 -4.92
N THR A 28 9.79 0.60 -4.48
CA THR A 28 9.64 0.04 -3.12
C THR A 28 10.58 -1.15 -2.90
N GLU A 29 10.69 -2.04 -3.88
CA GLU A 29 11.61 -3.18 -3.84
C GLU A 29 13.06 -2.73 -3.74
N THR A 30 13.45 -1.72 -4.53
CA THR A 30 14.78 -1.10 -4.45
C THR A 30 15.05 -0.55 -3.04
N LEU A 31 14.08 0.15 -2.44
CA LEU A 31 14.21 0.67 -1.06
C LEU A 31 14.42 -0.47 -0.05
N ALA A 32 13.63 -1.54 -0.15
CA ALA A 32 13.72 -2.69 0.74
C ALA A 32 15.05 -3.44 0.60
N GLN A 33 15.49 -3.71 -0.63
CA GLN A 33 16.75 -4.40 -0.94
C GLN A 33 17.97 -3.63 -0.45
N ASN A 34 17.98 -2.30 -0.64
CA ASN A 34 19.06 -1.43 -0.18
C ASN A 34 19.04 -1.17 1.33
N ARG A 35 18.05 -1.71 2.06
CA ARG A 35 17.83 -1.48 3.49
C ARG A 35 17.69 0.02 3.84
N SER A 36 17.24 0.83 2.89
CA SER A 36 16.89 2.24 3.11
C SER A 36 15.61 2.33 3.93
N LEU A 37 15.54 3.26 4.89
CA LEU A 37 14.35 3.46 5.71
C LEU A 37 13.18 3.99 4.88
N LEU A 38 11.98 3.44 5.08
CA LEU A 38 10.75 4.00 4.53
C LEU A 38 10.34 5.21 5.36
N THR A 39 10.78 6.39 4.94
CA THR A 39 10.44 7.67 5.58
C THR A 39 9.16 8.26 4.99
N THR A 40 8.64 9.34 5.60
CA THR A 40 7.52 10.09 5.02
C THR A 40 7.84 10.70 3.66
N MET A 41 9.10 11.03 3.39
CA MET A 41 9.57 11.52 2.08
C MET A 41 9.49 10.41 1.03
N GLU A 42 9.93 9.20 1.37
CA GLU A 42 9.78 8.04 0.48
C GLU A 42 8.30 7.68 0.28
N LEU A 43 7.49 7.76 1.32
CA LEU A 43 6.05 7.51 1.23
C LEU A 43 5.36 8.51 0.28
N GLU A 44 5.72 9.79 0.38
CA GLU A 44 5.27 10.84 -0.56
C GLU A 44 5.75 10.56 -1.98
N ARG A 45 6.99 10.06 -2.16
CA ARG A 45 7.52 9.65 -3.48
C ARG A 45 6.72 8.54 -4.11
N LEU A 46 6.42 7.50 -3.34
CA LEU A 46 5.61 6.39 -3.81
C LEU A 46 4.20 6.86 -4.19
N ASN A 47 3.57 7.71 -3.38
CA ASN A 47 2.29 8.31 -3.71
C ASN A 47 2.35 9.20 -4.97
N GLY A 48 3.43 9.95 -5.15
CA GLY A 48 3.69 10.76 -6.34
C GLY A 48 3.76 9.92 -7.62
N ILE A 49 4.46 8.78 -7.58
CA ILE A 49 4.53 7.84 -8.72
C ILE A 49 3.13 7.32 -9.07
N LEU A 50 2.35 6.89 -8.06
CA LEU A 50 0.98 6.39 -8.25
C LEU A 50 0.06 7.44 -8.90
N ASN A 51 0.22 8.71 -8.54
CA ASN A 51 -0.57 9.81 -9.06
C ASN A 51 -0.01 10.43 -10.36
N GLY A 52 1.17 9.98 -10.82
CA GLY A 52 1.87 10.59 -11.95
C GLY A 52 2.36 12.01 -11.67
N LYS A 53 2.60 12.35 -10.40
CA LYS A 53 3.06 13.67 -9.95
C LYS A 53 4.54 13.57 -9.51
N PRO A 54 5.47 14.24 -10.22
CA PRO A 54 6.87 14.28 -9.78
C PRO A 54 6.99 15.13 -8.51
N ILE A 55 7.79 14.69 -7.52
CA ILE A 55 8.07 15.48 -6.30
C ILE A 55 8.96 16.68 -6.61
N GLU A 56 9.84 16.57 -7.61
CA GLU A 56 10.96 17.50 -7.83
C GLU A 56 10.58 18.84 -8.47
N LYS A 57 9.29 19.15 -8.63
CA LYS A 57 8.89 20.48 -9.10
C LYS A 57 8.74 21.40 -7.90
N GLU A 58 9.54 22.48 -7.85
CA GLU A 58 9.55 23.50 -6.78
C GLU A 58 8.19 24.15 -6.46
N ASN A 59 7.13 23.87 -7.23
CA ASN A 59 5.76 24.33 -6.99
C ASN A 59 4.73 23.20 -7.14
N ALA A 60 5.12 21.95 -6.94
CA ALA A 60 4.18 20.83 -6.99
C ALA A 60 3.14 20.96 -5.85
N PRO A 61 1.84 20.77 -6.15
CA PRO A 61 0.83 20.77 -5.11
C PRO A 61 1.10 19.63 -4.13
N SER A 62 1.05 19.93 -2.83
CA SER A 62 1.20 18.95 -1.75
C SER A 62 0.26 17.75 -1.98
N LEU A 63 0.82 16.54 -1.89
CA LEU A 63 0.07 15.28 -1.97
C LEU A 63 -0.64 14.94 -0.66
N TRP A 64 -0.17 15.51 0.44
CA TRP A 64 -0.74 15.34 1.77
C TRP A 64 -2.10 16.01 1.86
N ARG A 65 -3.00 15.39 2.60
CA ARG A 65 -4.36 15.86 2.82
C ARG A 65 -4.35 17.14 3.65
N ASP A 66 -5.01 18.18 3.17
CA ASP A 66 -5.07 19.51 3.80
C ASP A 66 -6.51 19.96 4.11
N SER A 67 -7.49 19.16 3.71
CA SER A 67 -8.92 19.36 3.99
C SER A 67 -9.61 18.06 4.45
N PRO A 68 -10.75 18.17 5.16
CA PRO A 68 -11.63 17.03 5.41
C PRO A 68 -12.10 16.37 4.11
N VAL A 69 -12.32 15.06 4.14
CA VAL A 69 -12.79 14.31 2.97
C VAL A 69 -13.96 13.40 3.36
N THR A 70 -14.96 13.29 2.48
CA THR A 70 -16.04 12.31 2.62
C THR A 70 -15.80 11.15 1.68
N LEU A 71 -15.78 9.94 2.22
CA LEU A 71 -15.50 8.70 1.50
C LEU A 71 -16.70 7.79 1.53
N SER A 72 -16.95 7.08 0.42
CA SER A 72 -17.85 5.94 0.40
C SER A 72 -17.07 4.67 0.74
N LEU A 73 -17.45 4.02 1.84
CA LEU A 73 -16.83 2.79 2.32
C LEU A 73 -17.36 1.58 1.53
N PRO A 74 -16.63 0.45 1.50
CA PRO A 74 -17.12 -0.80 0.89
C PRO A 74 -18.45 -1.31 1.48
N SER A 75 -18.74 -0.95 2.73
CA SER A 75 -20.01 -1.24 3.41
C SER A 75 -21.20 -0.43 2.85
N GLY A 76 -20.97 0.50 1.92
CA GLY A 76 -21.97 1.42 1.38
C GLY A 76 -22.21 2.66 2.25
N ARG A 77 -21.59 2.73 3.43
CA ARG A 77 -21.68 3.89 4.33
C ARG A 77 -20.80 5.03 3.83
N THR A 78 -21.22 6.25 4.08
CA THR A 78 -20.37 7.44 3.88
C THR A 78 -19.74 7.85 5.20
N GLU A 79 -18.46 8.17 5.18
CA GLU A 79 -17.73 8.66 6.35
C GLU A 79 -16.95 9.93 6.03
N THR A 80 -17.10 10.94 6.88
CA THR A 80 -16.32 12.18 6.79
C THR A 80 -15.13 12.11 7.72
N LEU A 81 -13.93 12.14 7.15
CA LEU A 81 -12.67 12.16 7.86
C LEU A 81 -12.18 13.60 8.02
N SER A 82 -12.29 14.13 9.23
CA SER A 82 -11.66 15.41 9.59
C SER A 82 -10.13 15.30 9.62
N ILE A 83 -9.44 16.43 9.50
CA ILE A 83 -8.01 16.52 9.81
C ILE A 83 -7.90 16.89 11.28
N LEU A 84 -7.71 15.88 12.13
CA LEU A 84 -7.51 16.11 13.56
C LEU A 84 -6.04 16.44 13.89
N ARG A 85 -5.12 16.08 12.99
CA ARG A 85 -3.67 16.23 13.16
C ARG A 85 -2.97 16.31 11.81
N ASP A 86 -1.77 16.89 11.81
CA ASP A 86 -0.87 16.89 10.65
C ASP A 86 -0.72 15.46 10.05
N PRO A 87 -1.04 15.27 8.76
CA PRO A 87 -0.96 13.95 8.12
C PRO A 87 0.47 13.41 7.97
N LYS A 88 1.48 14.27 7.78
CA LYS A 88 2.89 13.86 7.73
C LYS A 88 3.33 13.31 9.08
N LEU A 89 2.95 13.99 10.16
CA LEU A 89 3.24 13.55 11.52
C LEU A 89 2.55 12.21 11.84
N THR A 90 1.27 12.09 11.46
CA THR A 90 0.49 10.85 11.60
C THR A 90 1.14 9.69 10.84
N ALA A 91 1.53 9.91 9.58
CA ALA A 91 2.22 8.90 8.78
C ALA A 91 3.57 8.50 9.39
N ARG A 92 4.34 9.47 9.91
CA ARG A 92 5.63 9.21 10.57
C ARG A 92 5.49 8.28 11.76
N GLU A 93 4.47 8.48 12.60
CA GLU A 93 4.21 7.61 13.76
C GLU A 93 3.82 6.20 13.33
N HIS A 94 2.96 6.07 12.33
CA HIS A 94 2.58 4.77 11.79
C HIS A 94 3.78 4.00 11.21
N LEU A 95 4.67 4.69 10.50
CA LEU A 95 5.91 4.12 9.97
C LEU A 95 6.87 3.72 11.09
N HIS A 96 6.98 4.54 12.13
CA HIS A 96 7.85 4.26 13.28
C HIS A 96 7.41 2.99 14.02
N GLU A 97 6.14 2.90 14.38
CA GLU A 97 5.61 1.71 15.08
C GLU A 97 5.71 0.43 14.23
N ALA A 98 5.45 0.53 12.93
CA ALA A 98 5.66 -0.61 12.03
C ALA A 98 7.13 -1.02 11.93
N THR A 99 8.05 -0.05 11.99
CA THR A 99 9.50 -0.33 12.03
C THR A 99 9.88 -1.07 13.32
N GLU A 100 9.38 -0.63 14.48
CA GLU A 100 9.62 -1.31 15.75
C GLU A 100 9.10 -2.76 15.72
N LEU A 101 7.88 -2.99 15.21
CA LEU A 101 7.33 -4.34 15.06
C LEU A 101 8.23 -5.21 14.16
N ALA A 102 8.68 -4.65 13.04
CA ALA A 102 9.49 -5.39 12.07
C ALA A 102 10.89 -5.71 12.61
N GLU A 103 11.53 -4.77 13.31
CA GLU A 103 12.83 -4.96 13.96
C GLU A 103 12.78 -6.01 15.08
N ASN A 104 11.64 -6.15 15.75
CA ASN A 104 11.38 -7.23 16.71
C ASN A 104 11.03 -8.59 16.06
N GLY A 105 11.13 -8.71 14.73
CA GLY A 105 10.87 -9.95 14.00
C GLY A 105 9.40 -10.17 13.61
N HIS A 106 8.51 -9.22 13.89
CA HIS A 106 7.08 -9.31 13.57
C HIS A 106 6.76 -8.65 12.23
N ALA A 107 7.41 -9.10 11.15
CA ALA A 107 7.29 -8.50 9.81
C ALA A 107 5.85 -8.47 9.27
N VAL A 108 5.07 -9.52 9.52
CA VAL A 108 3.66 -9.59 9.09
C VAL A 108 2.80 -8.60 9.89
N ASP A 109 2.99 -8.52 11.20
CA ASP A 109 2.26 -7.56 12.04
C ASP A 109 2.61 -6.12 11.68
N ALA A 110 3.88 -5.83 11.38
CA ALA A 110 4.32 -4.54 10.86
C ALA A 110 3.60 -4.17 9.56
N ALA A 111 3.53 -5.11 8.61
CA ALA A 111 2.87 -4.91 7.32
C ALA A 111 1.36 -4.67 7.47
N VAL A 112 0.68 -5.44 8.33
CA VAL A 112 -0.74 -5.26 8.63
C VAL A 112 -0.96 -3.91 9.34
N SER A 113 -0.15 -3.60 10.35
CA SER A 113 -0.24 -2.38 11.15
C SER A 113 -0.12 -1.13 10.26
N VAL A 114 0.91 -1.06 9.43
CA VAL A 114 1.11 0.09 8.53
C VAL A 114 0.00 0.20 7.50
N TYR A 115 -0.47 -0.93 6.96
CA TYR A 115 -1.54 -0.95 5.97
C TYR A 115 -2.82 -0.33 6.54
N VAL A 116 -3.28 -0.90 7.66
CA VAL A 116 -4.54 -0.50 8.31
C VAL A 116 -4.46 0.96 8.71
N LYS A 117 -3.38 1.38 9.37
CA LYS A 117 -3.25 2.74 9.87
C LYS A 117 -3.20 3.77 8.75
N LEU A 118 -2.47 3.51 7.66
CA LEU A 118 -2.45 4.43 6.51
C LEU A 118 -3.81 4.50 5.79
N VAL A 119 -4.52 3.38 5.67
CA VAL A 119 -5.86 3.37 5.06
C VAL A 119 -6.87 4.15 5.91
N LEU A 120 -6.89 3.92 7.23
CA LEU A 120 -7.84 4.55 8.14
C LEU A 120 -7.56 6.04 8.36
N SER A 121 -6.29 6.44 8.45
CA SER A 121 -5.90 7.85 8.62
C SER A 121 -6.06 8.69 7.36
N HIS A 122 -6.01 8.05 6.18
CA HIS A 122 -6.21 8.68 4.88
C HIS A 122 -5.34 9.94 4.70
N VAL A 123 -4.03 9.80 4.91
CA VAL A 123 -3.10 10.94 5.01
C VAL A 123 -2.82 11.68 3.71
N PHE A 124 -3.10 11.07 2.55
CA PHE A 124 -2.95 11.69 1.22
C PHE A 124 -4.29 12.12 0.63
N LYS A 125 -4.24 12.99 -0.37
CA LYS A 125 -5.42 13.41 -1.16
C LYS A 125 -5.98 12.30 -2.05
N ASP A 126 -5.12 11.39 -2.52
CA ASP A 126 -5.48 10.28 -3.39
C ASP A 126 -4.50 9.10 -3.20
N ALA A 127 -4.86 7.94 -3.72
CA ALA A 127 -4.09 6.71 -3.76
C ALA A 127 -3.71 6.12 -2.38
N ASN A 128 -4.40 6.51 -1.30
CA ASN A 128 -4.12 6.06 0.07
C ASN A 128 -3.99 4.53 0.20
N ARG A 129 -4.96 3.77 -0.35
CA ARG A 129 -4.92 2.30 -0.30
C ARG A 129 -3.73 1.73 -1.06
N ARG A 130 -3.46 2.24 -2.27
CA ARG A 130 -2.31 1.81 -3.09
C ARG A 130 -0.98 2.13 -2.40
N THR A 131 -0.87 3.29 -1.76
CA THR A 131 0.31 3.66 -0.96
C THR A 131 0.46 2.76 0.27
N ALA A 132 -0.64 2.40 0.95
CA ALA A 132 -0.62 1.46 2.06
C ALA A 132 -0.16 0.05 1.64
N VAL A 133 -0.56 -0.41 0.45
CA VAL A 133 -0.06 -1.66 -0.15
C VAL A 133 1.46 -1.62 -0.31
N LEU A 134 1.99 -0.54 -0.89
CA LEU A 134 3.44 -0.39 -1.09
C LEU A 134 4.19 -0.36 0.24
N ALA A 135 3.68 0.34 1.25
CA ALA A 135 4.27 0.36 2.59
C ALA A 135 4.27 -1.03 3.24
N ALA A 136 3.17 -1.78 3.14
CA ALA A 136 3.10 -3.15 3.64
C ALA A 136 4.08 -4.08 2.90
N HIS A 137 4.14 -3.97 1.58
CA HIS A 137 5.09 -4.72 0.76
C HIS A 137 6.54 -4.44 1.15
N TYR A 138 6.90 -3.18 1.42
CA TYR A 138 8.23 -2.79 1.89
C TYR A 138 8.65 -3.58 3.15
N PHE A 139 7.81 -3.63 4.18
CA PHE A 139 8.14 -4.34 5.42
C PHE A 139 8.27 -5.85 5.20
N LEU A 140 7.37 -6.43 4.40
CA LEU A 140 7.43 -7.84 4.04
C LEU A 140 8.71 -8.19 3.25
N ALA A 141 9.07 -7.36 2.27
CA ALA A 141 10.26 -7.54 1.45
C ALA A 141 11.55 -7.37 2.26
N ARG A 142 11.63 -6.33 3.10
CA ARG A 142 12.83 -5.99 3.88
C ARG A 142 13.08 -6.98 5.02
N TYR A 143 12.02 -7.46 5.69
CA TYR A 143 12.13 -8.28 6.90
C TYR A 143 11.78 -9.77 6.69
N GLY A 144 11.75 -10.23 5.44
CA GLY A 144 11.91 -11.66 5.13
C GLY A 144 10.64 -12.47 4.87
N ALA A 145 9.54 -11.84 4.50
CA ALA A 145 8.32 -12.49 4.02
C ALA A 145 7.97 -12.04 2.59
N PRO A 146 8.81 -12.32 1.57
CA PRO A 146 8.64 -11.77 0.24
C PRO A 146 7.32 -12.25 -0.37
N LEU A 147 6.35 -11.34 -0.39
CA LEU A 147 5.01 -11.54 -0.90
C LEU A 147 4.84 -10.57 -2.07
N SER A 148 4.27 -11.05 -3.17
CA SER A 148 4.05 -10.24 -4.36
C SER A 148 3.26 -8.98 -4.02
N GLY A 149 3.81 -7.80 -4.34
CA GLY A 149 3.12 -6.52 -4.13
C GLY A 149 1.80 -6.42 -4.91
N LEU A 150 1.74 -7.05 -6.10
CA LEU A 150 0.51 -7.19 -6.87
C LEU A 150 -0.53 -8.04 -6.13
N ALA A 151 -0.10 -9.15 -5.52
CA ALA A 151 -1.00 -9.99 -4.75
C ALA A 151 -1.55 -9.27 -3.50
N LEU A 152 -0.74 -8.39 -2.87
CA LEU A 152 -1.23 -7.52 -1.79
C LEU A 152 -2.22 -6.46 -2.30
N HIS A 153 -1.99 -5.92 -3.49
CA HIS A 153 -2.89 -4.95 -4.12
C HIS A 153 -4.26 -5.57 -4.43
N GLU A 154 -4.28 -6.83 -4.83
CA GLU A 154 -5.48 -7.57 -5.18
C GLU A 154 -6.28 -8.09 -3.99
N ILE A 155 -5.77 -7.98 -2.75
CA ILE A 155 -6.55 -8.34 -1.56
C ILE A 155 -7.77 -7.42 -1.51
N GLY A 156 -8.92 -7.94 -1.95
CA GLY A 156 -10.21 -7.29 -1.93
C GLY A 156 -10.71 -7.16 -0.50
N LEU A 157 -10.19 -6.19 0.22
CA LEU A 157 -10.61 -5.93 1.59
C LEU A 157 -11.95 -5.22 1.62
N GLY A 158 -12.81 -5.68 2.53
CA GLY A 158 -14.03 -5.00 2.93
C GLY A 158 -13.73 -3.74 3.74
N ASP A 159 -14.70 -3.31 4.53
CA ASP A 159 -14.55 -2.14 5.38
C ASP A 159 -13.69 -2.48 6.61
N LEU A 160 -12.44 -2.00 6.67
CA LEU A 160 -11.52 -2.28 7.79
C LEU A 160 -12.02 -1.79 9.16
N ARG A 161 -13.12 -1.04 9.21
CA ARG A 161 -13.78 -0.61 10.44
C ARG A 161 -14.74 -1.67 10.99
N GLU A 162 -15.12 -2.65 10.17
CA GLU A 162 -15.98 -3.74 10.62
C GLU A 162 -15.18 -4.73 11.49
N PRO A 163 -15.81 -5.25 12.57
CA PRO A 163 -15.17 -6.25 13.42
C PRO A 163 -14.67 -7.46 12.61
N GLY A 164 -13.46 -7.92 12.91
CA GLY A 164 -12.85 -9.11 12.28
C GLY A 164 -12.22 -8.89 10.90
N GLN A 165 -12.41 -7.73 10.24
CA GLN A 165 -11.76 -7.47 8.94
C GLN A 165 -10.24 -7.32 9.04
N ILE A 166 -9.76 -6.73 10.14
CA ILE A 166 -8.31 -6.62 10.41
C ILE A 166 -7.70 -8.01 10.67
N ASP A 167 -8.39 -8.86 11.41
CA ASP A 167 -7.95 -10.23 11.68
C ASP A 167 -7.94 -11.06 10.39
N ALA A 168 -8.99 -10.93 9.57
CA ALA A 168 -9.06 -11.57 8.26
C ALA A 168 -7.93 -11.11 7.32
N LEU A 169 -7.60 -9.81 7.32
CA LEU A 169 -6.45 -9.27 6.59
C LEU A 169 -5.14 -9.91 7.09
N LYS A 170 -4.94 -9.95 8.40
CA LYS A 170 -3.76 -10.54 9.03
C LYS A 170 -3.62 -12.02 8.67
N ASP A 171 -4.70 -12.78 8.73
CA ASP A 171 -4.72 -14.20 8.38
C ASP A 171 -4.40 -14.40 6.90
N THR A 172 -4.98 -13.58 6.02
CA THR A 172 -4.72 -13.63 4.58
C THR A 172 -3.24 -13.38 4.27
N ILE A 173 -2.68 -12.28 4.79
CA ILE A 173 -1.25 -11.96 4.60
C ILE A 173 -0.37 -13.06 5.19
N SER A 174 -0.70 -13.57 6.38
CA SER A 174 0.06 -14.64 7.03
C SER A 174 0.06 -15.94 6.21
N GLN A 175 -1.10 -16.32 5.65
CA GLN A 175 -1.20 -17.50 4.79
C GLN A 175 -0.38 -17.32 3.52
N MET A 176 -0.52 -16.18 2.84
CA MET A 176 0.25 -15.87 1.64
C MET A 176 1.76 -15.86 1.91
N ALA A 177 2.20 -15.28 3.01
CA ALA A 177 3.61 -15.28 3.44
C ALA A 177 4.12 -16.72 3.69
N LYS A 178 3.32 -17.56 4.36
CA LYS A 178 3.66 -18.99 4.58
C LYS A 178 3.80 -19.74 3.24
N PHE A 179 2.90 -19.50 2.28
CA PHE A 179 2.97 -20.12 0.95
C PHE A 179 4.21 -19.67 0.16
N ALA A 180 4.51 -18.36 0.18
CA ALA A 180 5.70 -17.82 -0.48
C ALA A 180 7.00 -18.38 0.12
N ALA A 181 7.07 -18.46 1.45
CA ALA A 181 8.23 -19.04 2.14
C ALA A 181 8.41 -20.55 1.84
N LYS A 182 7.32 -21.32 1.68
CA LYS A 182 7.38 -22.72 1.27
C LYS A 182 7.93 -22.89 -0.15
N ARG A 183 7.50 -22.06 -1.10
CA ARG A 183 8.02 -22.10 -2.49
C ARG A 183 9.52 -21.80 -2.54
N LYS A 184 9.98 -20.77 -1.82
CA LYS A 184 11.41 -20.43 -1.76
C LYS A 184 12.30 -21.55 -1.21
N LYS A 185 11.75 -22.42 -0.34
CA LYS A 185 12.48 -23.61 0.15
C LYS A 185 12.49 -24.77 -0.84
N ALA A 186 11.49 -24.85 -1.72
CA ALA A 186 11.37 -25.92 -2.72
C ALA A 186 12.23 -25.68 -3.96
N ASP A 187 12.51 -24.41 -4.30
CA ASP A 187 13.42 -24.01 -5.38
C ASP A 187 14.69 -23.36 -4.81
N PRO A 188 15.66 -24.14 -4.29
CA PRO A 188 17.00 -23.63 -4.03
C PRO A 188 17.74 -23.54 -5.37
N THR A 189 17.86 -22.33 -5.91
CA THR A 189 18.90 -22.02 -6.90
C THR A 189 20.28 -22.25 -6.30
#